data_AF-A0A2T0KB79-F1
#
_entry.id   AF-A0A2T0KB79-F1
#
_cell.length_a   1.000
_cell.length_b   1.000
_cell.length_c   1.000
_cell.angle_alpha   90.00
_cell.angle_beta   90.00
_cell.angle_gamma   90.00
#
_symmetry.space_group_name_H-M   'P 1'
#
loop_
_entity.id
_entity.type
_entity.pdbx_description
1 polymer ?
#
loop_
_entity_poly.entity_id
_entity_poly.type
_entity_poly.pdbx_seq_one_letter_code
_entity_poly.pdbx_strand_id
1 'polypeptide(L)'
;MTPSISVNRREMLRYGAATAAVASGFVGAQVMANPAAGKDPRDFELEYRGKRIRGVHVGAQDVRSLSRNRSRSHEVFIDDRKLAVMEIELPAAGGGVTVGFISAINHYEPVLIDTGRNRGGLLELTKRAVDVLGDAELTTMAGAAHEHGR
;
A
#
# COMPACT_ATOMS: atom_id res chain seq x y z
N MET A 1 -22.43 -3.62 -51.81
CA MET A 1 -21.24 -4.30 -51.25
C MET A 1 -20.34 -3.26 -50.62
N THR A 2 -20.38 -3.14 -49.29
CA THR A 2 -19.54 -2.22 -48.51
C THR A 2 -18.51 -3.06 -47.74
N PRO A 3 -17.20 -2.73 -47.80
CA PRO A 3 -16.21 -3.43 -47.00
C PRO A 3 -16.29 -2.97 -45.54
N SER A 4 -16.46 -3.92 -44.63
CA SER A 4 -16.35 -3.72 -43.18
C SER A 4 -14.88 -3.61 -42.77
N ILE A 5 -14.44 -2.41 -42.37
CA ILE A 5 -13.10 -2.20 -41.79
C ILE A 5 -13.17 -2.57 -40.31
N SER A 6 -12.56 -3.70 -39.94
CA SER A 6 -12.36 -4.10 -38.56
C SER A 6 -11.20 -3.31 -37.96
N VAL A 7 -11.51 -2.27 -37.19
CA VAL A 7 -10.48 -1.51 -36.47
C VAL A 7 -10.01 -2.34 -35.26
N ASN A 8 -8.74 -2.74 -35.30
CA ASN A 8 -8.10 -3.54 -34.26
C ASN A 8 -7.76 -2.65 -33.04
N ARG A 9 -8.18 -3.04 -31.84
CA ARG A 9 -7.96 -2.29 -30.58
C ARG A 9 -6.48 -2.02 -30.26
N ARG A 10 -5.54 -2.71 -30.92
CA ARG A 10 -4.10 -2.47 -30.77
C ARG A 10 -3.60 -1.17 -31.41
N GLU A 11 -4.32 -0.58 -32.35
CA GLU A 11 -3.88 0.65 -33.02
C GLU A 11 -4.32 1.94 -32.31
N MET A 12 -5.29 1.88 -31.39
CA MET A 12 -5.71 3.04 -30.59
C MET A 12 -4.68 3.48 -29.54
N LEU A 13 -3.68 2.65 -29.21
CA LEU A 13 -2.67 2.96 -28.20
C LEU A 13 -1.48 3.79 -28.72
N ARG A 14 -1.48 4.21 -30.00
CA ARG A 14 -0.37 4.99 -30.60
C ARG A 14 -0.71 6.43 -30.98
N TYR A 15 -1.94 6.90 -30.73
CA TYR A 15 -2.36 8.26 -31.09
C TYR A 15 -2.72 9.10 -29.85
N GLY A 16 -1.72 9.39 -29.03
CA GLY A 16 -1.89 10.20 -27.82
C GLY A 16 -0.60 10.87 -27.37
N ALA A 17 0.22 11.35 -28.30
CA ALA A 17 1.41 12.14 -28.00
C ALA A 17 1.39 13.41 -28.86
N ALA A 18 0.93 14.51 -28.28
CA ALA A 18 1.39 15.89 -28.49
C ALA A 18 0.29 16.89 -28.11
N THR A 19 0.50 17.67 -27.05
CA THR A 19 0.10 19.09 -26.99
C THR A 19 0.92 19.79 -25.92
N ALA A 20 1.18 21.07 -26.20
CA ALA A 20 2.41 21.77 -25.90
C ALA A 20 2.49 22.39 -24.49
N ALA A 21 3.72 22.77 -24.17
CA ALA A 21 4.19 23.42 -22.95
C ALA A 21 3.40 24.68 -22.55
N VAL A 22 3.25 24.86 -21.24
CA VAL A 22 3.16 26.19 -20.61
C VAL A 22 4.41 26.37 -19.77
N ALA A 23 5.25 27.31 -20.18
CA ALA A 23 6.44 27.72 -19.47
C ALA A 23 6.06 28.73 -18.37
N SER A 24 6.32 28.40 -17.11
CA SER A 24 6.54 29.38 -16.03
C SER A 24 7.46 28.72 -15.01
N GLY A 25 8.63 29.33 -14.80
CA GLY A 25 9.79 28.67 -14.23
C GLY A 25 9.64 28.17 -12.79
N PHE A 26 10.17 26.98 -12.56
CA PHE A 26 10.91 26.60 -11.37
C PHE A 26 12.03 25.66 -11.81
N VAL A 27 13.27 25.96 -11.42
CA VAL A 27 14.39 25.03 -11.51
C VAL A 27 14.10 23.92 -10.50
N GLY A 28 13.72 22.75 -10.98
CA GLY A 28 13.43 21.59 -10.13
C GLY A 28 13.60 20.32 -10.94
N ALA A 29 14.55 19.50 -10.53
CA ALA A 29 14.97 18.27 -11.19
C ALA A 29 13.79 17.44 -11.71
N GLN A 30 13.75 17.21 -13.03
CA GLN A 30 12.95 16.14 -13.62
C GLN A 30 13.58 14.81 -13.18
N VAL A 31 13.11 14.28 -12.05
CA VAL A 31 13.33 12.88 -11.71
C VAL A 31 12.55 12.07 -12.75
N MET A 32 13.26 11.55 -13.74
CA MET A 32 12.79 10.45 -14.57
C MET A 32 12.47 9.28 -13.64
N ALA A 33 11.22 9.20 -13.18
CA ALA A 33 10.67 8.01 -12.57
C ALA A 33 10.53 6.97 -13.68
N ASN A 34 11.62 6.26 -13.96
CA ASN A 34 11.52 4.95 -14.55
C ASN A 34 10.76 4.11 -13.51
N PRO A 35 9.52 3.63 -13.77
CA PRO A 35 8.89 2.71 -12.86
C PRO A 35 9.78 1.46 -12.84
N ALA A 36 10.50 1.26 -11.75
CA ALA A 36 11.17 0.00 -11.51
C ALA A 36 10.10 -1.10 -11.64
N ALA A 37 10.15 -1.85 -12.73
CA ALA A 37 9.25 -2.95 -12.98
C ALA A 37 9.33 -3.90 -11.77
N GLY A 38 8.27 -3.95 -10.95
CA GLY A 38 8.18 -4.83 -9.79
C GLY A 38 7.95 -4.18 -8.43
N LYS A 39 7.87 -2.85 -8.30
CA LYS A 39 7.46 -2.20 -7.02
C LYS A 39 5.96 -1.89 -7.03
N ASP A 40 5.25 -2.18 -5.95
CA ASP A 40 3.82 -1.88 -5.85
C ASP A 40 3.65 -0.35 -5.79
N PRO A 41 2.77 0.27 -6.60
CA PRO A 41 2.58 1.72 -6.58
C PRO A 41 2.04 2.26 -5.24
N ARG A 42 1.57 1.38 -4.35
CA ARG A 42 1.14 1.72 -2.99
C ARG A 42 2.28 1.67 -1.98
N ASP A 43 3.43 1.11 -2.35
CA ASP A 43 4.62 1.15 -1.50
C ASP A 43 5.04 2.58 -1.25
N PHE A 44 5.51 2.85 -0.04
CA PHE A 44 5.90 4.19 0.37
C PHE A 44 7.16 4.17 1.20
N GLU A 45 7.90 5.26 1.11
CA GLU A 45 9.03 5.59 1.99
C GLU A 45 9.08 7.11 2.10
N LEU A 46 8.84 7.64 3.30
CA LEU A 46 8.77 9.08 3.55
C LEU A 46 9.03 9.39 5.03
N GLU A 47 9.19 10.67 5.35
CA GLU A 47 9.30 11.13 6.74
C GLU A 47 7.95 11.63 7.26
N TYR A 48 7.58 11.21 8.47
CA TYR A 48 6.36 11.65 9.14
C TYR A 48 6.65 11.89 10.62
N ARG A 49 6.41 13.13 11.08
CA ARG A 49 6.68 13.59 12.46
C ARG A 49 8.09 13.27 12.95
N GLY A 50 9.10 13.50 12.10
CA GLY A 50 10.50 13.27 12.42
C GLY A 50 10.94 11.80 12.43
N LYS A 51 10.07 10.86 12.03
CA LYS A 51 10.39 9.43 11.90
C LYS A 51 10.36 9.01 10.44
N ARG A 52 11.32 8.17 10.02
CA ARG A 52 11.30 7.56 8.69
C ARG A 52 10.33 6.39 8.68
N ILE A 53 9.32 6.45 7.83
CA ILE A 53 8.34 5.37 7.67
C ILE A 53 8.45 4.74 6.29
N ARG A 54 8.34 3.41 6.25
CA ARG A 54 8.35 2.62 5.00
C ARG A 54 7.27 1.54 5.06
N GLY A 55 6.54 1.38 3.97
CA GLY A 55 5.50 0.35 3.83
C GLY A 55 5.67 -0.41 2.53
N VAL A 56 5.54 -1.73 2.60
CA VAL A 56 5.64 -2.63 1.45
C VAL A 56 4.36 -3.47 1.37
N HIS A 57 3.67 -3.37 0.24
CA HIS A 57 2.49 -4.15 -0.07
C HIS A 57 2.91 -5.47 -0.69
N VAL A 58 2.35 -6.56 -0.18
CA VAL A 58 2.45 -7.85 -0.84
C VAL A 58 1.21 -8.00 -1.72
N GLY A 59 1.41 -8.33 -3.00
CA GLY A 59 0.34 -8.31 -4.00
C GLY A 59 -0.84 -9.22 -3.66
N ALA A 60 -2.06 -8.79 -3.97
CA ALA A 60 -3.31 -9.51 -3.69
C ALA A 60 -3.42 -10.91 -4.36
N GLN A 61 -2.65 -11.17 -5.43
CA GLN A 61 -2.54 -12.51 -6.03
C GLN A 61 -1.85 -13.51 -5.10
N ASP A 62 -0.91 -13.05 -4.27
CA ASP A 62 -0.23 -13.89 -3.29
C ASP A 62 -1.11 -14.15 -2.06
N VAL A 63 -2.02 -13.23 -1.72
CA VAL A 63 -2.92 -13.34 -0.55
C VAL A 63 -3.97 -14.46 -0.71
N ARG A 64 -4.48 -14.69 -1.93
CA ARG A 64 -5.52 -15.71 -2.20
C ARG A 64 -5.03 -17.17 -2.23
N SER A 65 -3.71 -17.41 -2.21
CA SER A 65 -3.13 -18.74 -2.37
C SER A 65 -2.82 -19.48 -1.05
N LEU A 66 -3.23 -18.96 0.12
CA LEU A 66 -2.51 -19.23 1.38
C LEU A 66 -3.33 -19.93 2.46
N SER A 67 -3.90 -21.10 2.15
CA SER A 67 -4.45 -22.01 3.17
C SER A 67 -3.38 -22.79 3.95
N ARG A 68 -2.07 -22.61 3.71
CA ARG A 68 -1.02 -23.39 4.41
C ARG A 68 0.34 -22.68 4.40
N ASN A 69 0.77 -22.24 5.58
CA ASN A 69 2.15 -21.88 5.99
C ASN A 69 2.84 -20.65 5.34
N ARG A 70 2.91 -19.57 6.14
CA ARG A 70 3.70 -18.33 5.97
C ARG A 70 3.18 -17.37 4.91
N SER A 71 2.07 -16.70 5.24
CA SER A 71 1.60 -15.53 4.51
C SER A 71 2.68 -14.44 4.49
N ARG A 72 3.05 -14.00 3.29
CA ARG A 72 3.75 -12.74 3.11
C ARG A 72 2.72 -11.63 3.38
N SER A 73 2.67 -11.16 4.62
CA SER A 73 1.82 -10.03 5.03
C SER A 73 2.44 -8.70 4.62
N HIS A 74 1.61 -7.65 4.52
CA HIS A 74 2.11 -6.27 4.40
C HIS A 74 3.19 -5.98 5.45
N GLU A 75 4.24 -5.28 5.04
CA GLU A 75 5.33 -4.93 5.94
C GLU A 75 5.37 -3.43 6.21
N VAL A 76 5.59 -3.07 7.47
CA VAL A 76 5.74 -1.69 7.91
C VAL A 76 7.03 -1.55 8.70
N PHE A 77 7.73 -0.45 8.48
CA PHE A 77 8.96 -0.08 9.19
C PHE A 77 8.87 1.37 9.67
N ILE A 78 9.33 1.61 10.90
CA ILE A 78 9.48 2.94 11.51
C ILE A 78 10.92 3.03 12.02
N ASP A 79 11.69 3.99 11.52
CA ASP A 79 13.13 4.16 11.83
C ASP A 79 13.90 2.84 11.67
N ASP A 80 13.67 2.14 10.54
CA ASP A 80 14.20 0.82 10.18
C ASP A 80 13.77 -0.37 11.05
N ARG A 81 12.92 -0.13 12.05
CA ARG A 81 12.40 -1.18 12.92
C ARG A 81 11.07 -1.69 12.37
N LYS A 82 10.97 -3.02 12.21
CA LYS A 82 9.76 -3.66 11.69
C LYS A 82 8.64 -3.55 12.71
N LEU A 83 7.47 -3.10 12.26
CA LEU A 83 6.22 -3.14 13.00
C LEU A 83 5.42 -4.36 12.53
N ALA A 84 5.00 -5.19 13.48
CA ALA A 84 4.12 -6.32 13.18
C ALA A 84 2.74 -5.79 12.76
N VAL A 85 2.28 -6.26 11.61
CA VAL A 85 0.95 -6.01 11.06
C VAL A 85 0.25 -7.35 10.88
N MET A 86 -1.00 -7.42 11.28
CA MET A 86 -1.81 -8.63 11.24
C MET A 86 -3.13 -8.36 10.54
N GLU A 87 -3.58 -9.35 9.79
CA GLU A 87 -4.89 -9.40 9.16
C GLU A 87 -5.94 -9.88 10.17
N ILE A 88 -7.10 -9.23 10.20
CA ILE A 88 -8.24 -9.66 11.00
C ILE A 88 -9.54 -9.60 10.18
N GLU A 89 -10.46 -10.46 10.55
CA GLU A 89 -11.81 -10.49 9.98
C GLU A 89 -12.73 -9.53 10.75
N LEU A 90 -13.45 -8.70 10.01
CA LEU A 90 -14.39 -7.71 10.53
C LEU A 90 -15.79 -7.93 9.94
N PRO A 91 -16.85 -7.62 10.68
CA PRO A 91 -18.20 -7.63 10.12
C PRO A 91 -18.34 -6.56 9.02
N ALA A 92 -18.83 -6.95 7.85
CA ALA A 92 -19.07 -6.02 6.75
C ALA A 92 -20.47 -5.38 6.84
N ALA A 93 -20.56 -4.09 6.47
CA ALA A 93 -21.85 -3.41 6.32
C ALA A 93 -22.64 -4.04 5.17
N GLY A 94 -23.75 -4.72 5.48
CA GLY A 94 -24.55 -5.48 4.51
C GLY A 94 -24.47 -7.00 4.66
N GLY A 95 -23.77 -7.50 5.68
CA GLY A 95 -23.61 -8.93 5.93
C GLY A 95 -22.33 -9.49 5.31
N GLY A 96 -21.74 -10.49 5.97
CA GLY A 96 -20.46 -11.09 5.58
C GLY A 96 -19.26 -10.51 6.34
N VAL A 97 -18.07 -10.84 5.83
CA VAL A 97 -16.78 -10.50 6.44
C VAL A 97 -15.96 -9.61 5.51
N THR A 98 -15.28 -8.61 6.07
CA THR A 98 -14.26 -7.81 5.40
C THR A 98 -12.93 -7.95 6.13
N VAL A 99 -11.84 -7.73 5.41
CA VAL A 99 -10.49 -7.86 5.96
C VAL A 99 -9.99 -6.49 6.41
N GLY A 100 -9.66 -6.38 7.70
CA GLY A 100 -8.97 -5.25 8.29
C GLY A 100 -7.57 -5.61 8.73
N PHE A 101 -6.76 -4.59 8.98
CA PHE A 101 -5.40 -4.75 9.48
C PHE A 101 -5.20 -3.98 10.76
N ILE A 102 -4.48 -4.60 11.69
CA ILE A 102 -4.07 -4.02 12.97
C ILE A 102 -2.56 -4.14 13.11
N SER A 103 -1.98 -3.35 14.00
CA SER A 103 -0.56 -3.44 14.34
C SER A 103 -0.34 -3.78 15.81
N ALA A 104 0.90 -4.12 16.18
CA ALA A 104 1.28 -4.37 17.57
C ALA A 104 1.02 -3.19 18.52
N ILE A 105 1.01 -1.97 17.98
CA ILE A 105 0.82 -0.73 18.75
C ILE A 105 -0.52 -0.04 18.49
N ASN A 106 -1.20 -0.36 17.39
CA ASN A 106 -2.57 0.04 17.13
C ASN A 106 -3.44 -1.21 16.90
N HIS A 107 -3.85 -1.81 18.02
CA HIS A 107 -4.46 -3.14 18.03
C HIS A 107 -5.99 -3.12 18.00
N TYR A 108 -6.62 -2.04 18.49
CA TYR A 108 -8.06 -1.94 18.66
C TYR A 108 -8.77 -1.09 17.60
N GLU A 109 -8.01 -0.47 16.70
CA GLU A 109 -8.55 0.31 15.58
C GLU A 109 -8.10 -0.26 14.23
N PRO A 110 -8.86 -1.23 13.70
CA PRO A 110 -8.56 -1.84 12.42
C PRO A 110 -8.67 -0.84 11.27
N VAL A 111 -7.74 -0.94 10.33
CA VAL A 111 -7.74 -0.15 9.10
C VAL A 111 -7.94 -1.09 7.92
N LEU A 112 -8.91 -0.76 7.05
CA LEU A 112 -9.06 -1.46 5.78
C LEU A 112 -7.92 -1.06 4.86
N ILE A 113 -7.28 -2.03 4.22
CA ILE A 113 -6.19 -1.80 3.27
C ILE A 113 -6.62 -2.37 1.91
N ASP A 114 -6.03 -1.86 0.84
CA ASP A 114 -6.08 -2.51 -0.48
C ASP A 114 -7.44 -2.64 -1.18
N THR A 115 -8.47 -1.91 -0.72
CA THR A 115 -9.83 -1.98 -1.28
C THR A 115 -10.36 -0.59 -1.67
N GLY A 116 -10.65 -0.39 -2.97
CA GLY A 116 -11.36 0.81 -3.45
C GLY A 116 -10.76 2.15 -2.97
N ARG A 117 -11.49 2.84 -2.08
CA ARG A 117 -11.08 4.11 -1.46
C ARG A 117 -9.96 3.97 -0.41
N ASN A 118 -9.68 2.76 0.04
CA ASN A 118 -8.73 2.45 1.12
C ASN A 118 -7.32 2.09 0.59
N ARG A 119 -6.98 2.51 -0.63
CA ARG A 119 -5.66 2.25 -1.24
C ARG A 119 -4.49 2.83 -0.43
N GLY A 120 -4.74 3.80 0.44
CA GLY A 120 -3.76 4.39 1.36
C GLY A 120 -3.79 3.80 2.78
N GLY A 121 -4.55 2.73 3.03
CA GLY A 121 -4.80 2.23 4.37
C GLY A 121 -3.53 1.80 5.12
N LEU A 122 -2.54 1.21 4.44
CA LEU A 122 -1.27 0.83 5.08
C LEU A 122 -0.50 2.06 5.57
N LEU A 123 -0.48 3.14 4.77
CA LEU A 123 0.13 4.40 5.16
C LEU A 123 -0.60 5.02 6.35
N GLU A 124 -1.92 4.96 6.37
CA GLU A 124 -2.73 5.46 7.48
C GLU A 124 -2.47 4.68 8.77
N LEU A 125 -2.43 3.34 8.70
CA LEU A 125 -2.08 2.48 9.82
C LEU A 125 -0.70 2.84 10.38
N THR A 126 0.30 3.04 9.51
CA THR A 126 1.65 3.42 9.91
C THR A 126 1.70 4.80 10.57
N LYS A 127 0.95 5.78 10.06
CA LYS A 127 0.87 7.11 10.66
C LYS A 127 0.24 7.06 12.05
N ARG A 128 -0.85 6.30 12.23
CA ARG A 128 -1.47 6.09 13.55
C ARG A 128 -0.49 5.46 14.53
N ALA A 129 0.28 4.47 14.07
CA ALA A 129 1.36 3.87 14.85
C ALA A 129 2.40 4.92 15.32
N VAL A 130 2.84 5.82 14.42
CA VAL A 130 3.73 6.93 14.79
C VAL A 130 3.05 7.90 15.77
N ASP A 131 1.77 8.20 15.57
CA ASP A 131 1.02 9.09 16.46
C ASP A 131 0.90 8.51 17.88
N VAL A 132 0.73 7.19 18.02
CA VAL A 132 0.74 6.47 19.32
C VAL A 132 2.13 6.44 19.94
N LEU A 133 3.18 6.24 19.14
CA LEU A 133 4.58 6.24 19.61
C LEU A 133 5.01 7.61 20.14
N GLY A 134 4.56 8.69 19.51
CA GLY A 134 5.05 10.04 19.79
C GLY A 134 6.57 10.10 19.62
N ASP A 135 7.27 10.55 20.66
CA ASP A 135 8.74 10.65 20.64
C ASP A 135 9.45 9.30 20.90
N ALA A 136 8.72 8.27 21.36
CA ALA A 136 9.31 6.99 21.69
C ALA A 136 9.82 6.21 20.46
N GLU A 137 10.78 5.33 20.69
CA GLU A 137 11.24 4.38 19.68
C GLU A 137 10.38 3.11 19.65
N LEU A 138 10.17 2.58 18.45
CA LEU A 138 9.46 1.31 18.27
C LEU A 138 10.30 0.17 18.86
N THR A 139 9.82 -0.54 19.88
CA THR A 139 10.62 -1.62 20.50
C THR A 139 10.80 -2.83 19.58
N THR A 140 11.82 -3.65 19.85
CA THR A 140 12.04 -4.90 19.09
C THR A 140 10.89 -5.88 19.25
N MET A 141 10.17 -5.84 20.39
CA MET A 141 9.00 -6.67 20.64
C MET A 141 7.82 -6.32 19.73
N ALA A 142 7.68 -5.05 19.33
CA ALA A 142 6.61 -4.62 18.43
C ALA A 142 6.77 -5.16 16.98
N GLY A 143 7.93 -5.74 16.66
CA GLY A 143 8.17 -6.48 15.41
C GLY A 143 7.94 -7.98 15.51
N ALA A 144 7.72 -8.53 16.73
CA ALA A 144 7.40 -9.94 16.90
C ALA A 144 5.99 -10.20 16.34
N ALA A 145 5.81 -11.28 15.57
CA ALA A 145 4.50 -11.64 15.05
C ALA A 145 3.54 -11.92 16.23
N HIS A 146 2.40 -11.22 16.26
CA HIS A 146 1.34 -11.48 17.23
C HIS A 146 0.38 -12.51 16.62
N GLU A 147 0.22 -13.69 17.24
CA GLU A 147 -0.89 -14.60 16.93
C GLU A 147 -2.06 -14.25 17.85
N HIS A 148 -3.24 -13.98 17.29
CA HIS A 148 -4.49 -14.02 18.06
C HIS A 148 -5.08 -15.41 17.96
N GLY A 149 -5.50 -15.95 19.11
CA GLY A 149 -5.92 -17.34 19.29
C GLY A 149 -6.84 -17.81 18.18
N ARG A 150 -6.46 -18.94 17.57
CA ARG A 150 -7.27 -19.67 16.58
C ARG A 150 -8.50 -20.28 17.22
#